data_AF-A0A0S7XKM9-F1
#
_entry.id   AF-A0A0S7XKM9-F1
#
_cell.length_a   1.000
_cell.length_b   1.000
_cell.length_c   1.000
_cell.angle_alpha   90.00
_cell.angle_beta   90.00
_cell.angle_gamma   90.00
#
_symmetry.space_group_name_H-M   'P 1'
#
loop_
_entity.id
_entity.type
_entity.pdbx_description
1 polymer ?
#
loop_
_entity_poly.entity_id
_entity_poly.type
_entity_poly.pdbx_seq_one_letter_code
_entity_poly.pdbx_strand_id
1 'polypeptide(L)'
;MAAQAKAIPSVEVPAFVDRGFIDHRNLRDLYRLAADDGEVDRRALDAQVAEIKCNLDYAAAYGITSYVLFSRGFERLICYDFLLPPAPGAPYSEQPTEEGTRPPRPEVDRTPIFSDDSDHRRQAGVFGEAVRQVIRHAHDLGIRVVFHTNQFDFPEEVYQRYGDTLAGTARICPARGATWRLFRGKIEEFFRRFPNCDGLQITTSETQVRVTECACDACRDLSPAERFAKMAKQAHAICHRLEKGLQFRTWGDIARPDREPDYLAMLAALPTDVIISTKHTSGDFHLLEPPSHLIGKGDREQVIEFDCWGEYQGYNQFPCYRGDVFAERLRVCRDRGVRRVAARLNWNPGVRPIFEVPYGNQVNAYVFARLAQDPDQDPEVLLRDWAEQTFPAGAVADAVALFKFSPRAQQAWMTLAGGNCNDHSRVFRAVGSSRTYRSRVRSQVREALEAGYEITPSGLERRRRDIEGRQRAAGRPVQHRCPGDALLCRHGRSRPAPARPHRLRTANPRAAGDLARAGPRRLRTPGRRSYAGDAEGTNEPVILNVA
;
A
#
# COMPACT_ATOMS: atom_id res chain seq x y z
N MET A 1 18.14 23.14 -4.86
CA MET A 1 17.67 23.46 -6.22
C MET A 1 17.03 22.20 -6.75
N ALA A 2 15.72 22.18 -6.97
CA ALA A 2 15.11 21.07 -7.72
C ALA A 2 15.61 21.21 -9.16
N ALA A 3 16.37 20.23 -9.66
CA ALA A 3 16.64 20.16 -11.09
C ALA A 3 15.25 20.12 -11.77
N GLN A 4 14.97 21.04 -12.70
CA GLN A 4 13.75 20.94 -13.49
C GLN A 4 13.83 19.64 -14.29
N ALA A 5 12.76 18.84 -14.25
CA ALA A 5 12.65 17.64 -15.05
C ALA A 5 12.80 18.02 -16.53
N LYS A 6 13.76 17.43 -17.23
CA LYS A 6 13.82 17.61 -18.68
C LYS A 6 12.65 16.86 -19.31
N ALA A 7 11.94 17.55 -20.20
CA ALA A 7 10.83 16.95 -20.92
C ALA A 7 11.30 15.72 -21.73
N ILE A 8 10.57 14.62 -21.58
CA ILE A 8 10.71 13.44 -22.44
C ILE A 8 9.97 13.76 -23.75
N PRO A 9 10.62 13.65 -24.92
CA PRO A 9 9.95 13.83 -26.21
C PRO A 9 8.73 12.91 -26.32
N SER A 10 7.61 13.41 -26.81
CA SER A 10 6.45 12.58 -27.09
C SER A 10 6.68 11.74 -28.36
N VAL A 11 6.16 10.53 -28.34
CA VAL A 11 5.96 9.71 -29.55
C VAL A 11 4.53 9.88 -30.05
N GLU A 12 4.33 9.80 -31.37
CA GLU A 12 3.02 9.99 -32.00
C GLU A 12 1.99 8.96 -31.52
N VAL A 13 2.40 7.69 -31.42
CA VAL A 13 1.56 6.59 -30.93
C VAL A 13 2.30 5.84 -29.82
N PRO A 14 2.04 6.17 -28.54
CA PRO A 14 2.68 5.47 -27.42
C PRO A 14 2.12 4.05 -27.28
N ALA A 15 2.97 3.11 -26.86
CA ALA A 15 2.59 1.71 -26.66
C ALA A 15 1.47 1.52 -25.63
N PHE A 16 1.43 2.36 -24.60
CA PHE A 16 0.35 2.38 -23.62
C PHE A 16 -0.43 3.70 -23.72
N VAL A 17 -1.75 3.60 -23.86
CA VAL A 17 -2.64 4.77 -24.00
C VAL A 17 -2.78 5.55 -22.70
N ASP A 18 -2.62 4.87 -21.56
CA ASP A 18 -2.64 5.49 -20.25
C ASP A 18 -1.36 5.13 -19.50
N ARG A 19 -0.62 6.17 -19.14
CA ARG A 19 0.65 6.09 -18.42
C ARG A 19 0.44 6.86 -17.14
N GLY A 20 0.45 6.16 -16.02
CA GLY A 20 0.06 6.70 -14.72
C GLY A 20 1.23 6.84 -13.77
N PHE A 21 1.13 7.81 -12.87
CA PHE A 21 1.86 7.80 -11.60
C PHE A 21 0.93 7.55 -10.42
N ILE A 22 1.43 6.88 -9.39
CA ILE A 22 0.70 6.59 -8.16
C ILE A 22 1.41 7.26 -6.99
N ASP A 23 0.78 8.25 -6.38
CA ASP A 23 1.26 8.84 -5.14
C ASP A 23 0.75 8.02 -3.96
N HIS A 24 1.65 7.25 -3.35
CA HIS A 24 1.31 6.35 -2.26
C HIS A 24 1.73 6.87 -0.87
N ARG A 25 1.81 8.20 -0.73
CA ARG A 25 2.22 8.88 0.49
C ARG A 25 1.39 10.14 0.78
N ASN A 26 1.33 11.08 -0.16
CA ASN A 26 0.77 12.40 0.09
C ASN A 26 -0.76 12.33 0.05
N LEU A 27 -1.41 13.01 1.00
CA LEU A 27 -2.85 12.93 1.27
C LEU A 27 -3.36 11.49 1.50
N ARG A 28 -2.44 10.57 1.87
CA ARG A 28 -2.78 9.17 2.10
C ARG A 28 -3.49 8.94 3.41
N ASP A 29 -2.91 9.45 4.49
CA ASP A 29 -3.34 9.17 5.86
C ASP A 29 -3.82 10.47 6.51
N LEU A 30 -4.99 10.95 6.05
CA LEU A 30 -5.59 12.21 6.52
C LEU A 30 -5.88 12.17 8.03
N TYR A 31 -6.09 10.99 8.60
CA TYR A 31 -6.27 10.81 10.05
C TYR A 31 -5.04 11.25 10.85
N ARG A 32 -3.83 11.12 10.31
CA ARG A 32 -2.60 11.57 10.98
C ARG A 32 -2.31 13.06 10.83
N LEU A 33 -3.02 13.72 9.92
CA LEU A 33 -2.93 15.17 9.73
C LEU A 33 -3.90 15.93 10.63
N ALA A 34 -4.79 15.23 11.34
CA ALA A 34 -5.65 15.81 12.35
C ALA A 34 -5.15 15.40 13.75
N ALA A 35 -4.97 16.38 14.63
CA ALA A 35 -4.70 16.13 16.04
C ALA A 35 -5.99 15.73 16.79
N ASP A 36 -5.82 15.17 17.98
CA ASP A 36 -6.93 14.71 18.83
C ASP A 36 -7.85 15.86 19.28
N ASP A 37 -7.39 17.11 19.19
CA ASP A 37 -8.15 18.33 19.49
C ASP A 37 -8.97 18.86 18.30
N GLY A 38 -8.98 18.11 17.19
CA GLY A 38 -9.75 18.44 15.99
C GLY A 38 -9.00 19.33 14.99
N GLU A 39 -7.83 19.88 15.34
CA GLU A 39 -7.07 20.76 14.47
C GLU A 39 -6.29 20.00 13.40
N VAL A 40 -6.22 20.56 12.20
CA VAL A 40 -5.43 20.01 11.09
C VAL A 40 -4.02 20.59 11.12
N ASP A 41 -2.98 19.76 11.07
CA ASP A 41 -1.61 20.19 10.84
C ASP A 41 -1.48 20.79 9.43
N ARG A 42 -1.77 22.09 9.35
CA ARG A 42 -1.83 22.80 8.08
C ARG A 42 -0.47 22.86 7.39
N ARG A 43 0.61 22.93 8.17
CA ARG A 43 1.97 22.95 7.64
C ARG A 43 2.31 21.63 6.96
N ALA A 44 2.00 20.49 7.60
CA ALA A 44 2.20 19.19 7.00
C ALA A 44 1.30 18.96 5.79
N LEU A 45 0.03 19.41 5.85
CA LEU A 45 -0.90 19.33 4.73
C LEU A 45 -0.41 20.11 3.51
N ASP A 46 -0.03 21.39 3.70
CA ASP A 46 0.45 22.25 2.63
C ASP A 46 1.76 21.72 2.03
N ALA A 47 2.64 21.14 2.85
CA ALA A 47 3.86 20.46 2.37
C ALA A 47 3.55 19.24 1.49
N GLN A 48 2.56 18.42 1.85
CA GLN A 48 2.12 17.29 1.02
C GLN A 48 1.49 17.76 -0.29
N VAL A 49 0.67 18.82 -0.27
CA VAL A 49 0.11 19.41 -1.49
C VAL A 49 1.23 19.94 -2.41
N ALA A 50 2.22 20.63 -1.85
CA ALA A 50 3.37 21.12 -2.61
C ALA A 50 4.19 19.98 -3.23
N GLU A 51 4.41 18.89 -2.49
CA GLU A 51 5.09 17.70 -3.01
C GLU A 51 4.30 17.03 -4.14
N ILE A 52 2.97 16.92 -4.03
CA ILE A 52 2.13 16.39 -5.11
C ILE A 52 2.24 17.26 -6.37
N LYS A 53 2.20 18.59 -6.24
CA LYS A 53 2.35 19.50 -7.38
C LYS A 53 3.69 19.32 -8.07
N CYS A 54 4.78 19.22 -7.30
CA CYS A 54 6.10 18.88 -7.84
C CYS A 54 6.09 17.54 -8.58
N ASN A 55 5.49 16.50 -8.00
CA ASN A 55 5.36 15.19 -8.64
C ASN A 55 4.55 15.25 -9.94
N LEU A 56 3.49 16.08 -9.99
CA LEU A 56 2.69 16.32 -11.20
C LEU A 56 3.46 17.08 -12.28
N ASP A 57 4.32 18.03 -11.91
CA ASP A 57 5.18 18.73 -12.87
C ASP A 57 6.18 17.74 -13.52
N TYR A 58 6.75 16.83 -12.73
CA TYR A 58 7.54 15.70 -13.25
C TYR A 58 6.71 14.78 -14.14
N ALA A 59 5.47 14.47 -13.74
CA ALA A 59 4.56 13.65 -14.51
C ALA A 59 4.29 14.27 -15.90
N ALA A 60 4.00 15.57 -15.95
CA ALA A 60 3.78 16.31 -17.18
C ALA A 60 5.04 16.28 -18.07
N ALA A 61 6.22 16.57 -17.49
CA ALA A 61 7.48 16.49 -18.21
C ALA A 61 7.78 15.09 -18.78
N TYR A 62 7.29 14.04 -18.11
CA TYR A 62 7.49 12.64 -18.52
C TYR A 62 6.37 12.11 -19.44
N GLY A 63 5.40 12.94 -19.81
CA GLY A 63 4.27 12.54 -20.68
C GLY A 63 3.30 11.56 -20.02
N ILE A 64 3.21 11.60 -18.69
CA ILE A 64 2.24 10.86 -17.88
C ILE A 64 0.85 11.48 -18.05
N THR A 65 -0.18 10.64 -18.19
CA THR A 65 -1.56 11.03 -18.52
C THR A 65 -2.54 10.87 -17.37
N SER A 66 -2.14 10.15 -16.33
CA SER A 66 -2.97 9.95 -15.14
C SER A 66 -2.17 9.96 -13.84
N TYR A 67 -2.83 10.35 -12.75
CA TYR A 67 -2.26 10.41 -11.41
C TYR A 67 -3.24 9.78 -10.43
N VAL A 68 -2.81 8.70 -9.78
CA VAL A 68 -3.58 8.05 -8.72
C VAL A 68 -3.17 8.64 -7.38
N LEU A 69 -4.11 9.31 -6.71
CA LEU A 69 -3.94 9.72 -5.31
C LEU A 69 -4.28 8.54 -4.42
N PHE A 70 -3.26 7.80 -3.95
CA PHE A 70 -3.49 6.65 -3.10
C PHE A 70 -3.88 7.07 -1.68
N SER A 71 -5.17 7.11 -1.38
CA SER A 71 -5.68 7.54 -0.07
C SER A 71 -6.34 6.42 0.74
N ARG A 72 -6.21 6.56 2.06
CA ARG A 72 -6.98 5.86 3.11
C ARG A 72 -7.84 6.85 3.91
N GLY A 73 -7.99 8.08 3.41
CA GLY A 73 -8.72 9.17 4.06
C GLY A 73 -10.08 9.45 3.43
N PHE A 74 -10.65 8.53 2.65
CA PHE A 74 -11.90 8.77 1.92
C PHE A 74 -13.02 9.23 2.87
N GLU A 75 -13.14 8.60 4.02
CA GLU A 75 -14.14 8.87 5.05
C GLU A 75 -13.92 10.24 5.71
N ARG A 76 -12.70 10.78 5.69
CA ARG A 76 -12.37 12.14 6.14
C ARG A 76 -12.71 13.22 5.11
N LEU A 77 -13.11 12.83 3.90
CA LEU A 77 -13.48 13.77 2.84
C LEU A 77 -14.99 13.91 2.65
N ILE A 78 -15.79 13.12 3.37
CA ILE A 78 -17.26 13.10 3.28
C ILE A 78 -17.89 13.21 4.67
N CYS A 79 -19.16 13.60 4.74
CA CYS A 79 -19.88 13.87 5.99
C CYS A 79 -21.10 12.96 6.20
N TYR A 80 -21.39 12.06 5.26
CA TYR A 80 -22.55 11.18 5.27
C TYR A 80 -23.88 11.94 5.18
N ASP A 81 -23.88 13.02 4.39
CA ASP A 81 -25.04 13.90 4.16
C ASP A 81 -25.96 13.33 3.07
N PHE A 82 -26.46 12.12 3.29
CA PHE A 82 -27.39 11.43 2.40
C PHE A 82 -28.35 10.56 3.22
N LEU A 83 -29.37 10.03 2.56
CA LEU A 83 -30.36 9.16 3.20
C LEU A 83 -29.69 7.87 3.67
N LEU A 84 -29.68 7.67 4.97
CA LEU A 84 -29.06 6.50 5.58
C LEU A 84 -30.10 5.40 5.81
N PRO A 85 -29.67 4.13 5.94
CA PRO A 85 -30.55 3.06 6.37
C PRO A 85 -31.24 3.42 7.69
N PRO A 86 -32.46 2.92 7.93
CA PRO A 86 -33.13 3.13 9.20
C PRO A 86 -32.27 2.63 10.37
N ALA A 87 -32.31 3.37 11.48
CA ALA A 87 -31.66 2.98 12.72
C ALA A 87 -32.26 1.67 13.27
N PRO A 88 -31.50 0.91 14.08
CA PRO A 88 -31.99 -0.33 14.69
C PRO A 88 -33.31 -0.10 15.44
N GLY A 89 -34.29 -0.99 15.21
CA GLY A 89 -35.62 -0.93 15.85
C GLY A 89 -36.67 -0.11 15.11
N ALA A 90 -36.33 0.59 14.03
CA ALA A 90 -37.32 1.19 13.13
C ALA A 90 -38.07 0.09 12.35
N PRO A 91 -39.40 0.20 12.16
CA PRO A 91 -40.21 -0.81 11.49
C PRO A 91 -39.85 -0.88 10.00
N TYR A 92 -38.96 -1.81 9.62
CA TYR A 92 -38.58 -1.99 8.22
C TYR A 92 -38.54 -3.46 7.80
N SER A 93 -39.28 -3.78 6.73
CA SER A 93 -39.22 -5.04 5.99
C SER A 93 -38.84 -4.74 4.53
N GLU A 94 -37.83 -5.43 4.01
CA GLU A 94 -37.47 -5.40 2.57
C GLU A 94 -38.33 -6.38 1.74
N GLN A 95 -39.23 -7.13 2.37
CA GLN A 95 -40.09 -8.08 1.64
C GLN A 95 -41.32 -7.36 1.04
N PRO A 96 -41.73 -7.73 -0.19
CA PRO A 96 -43.01 -7.29 -0.74
C PRO A 96 -44.14 -7.74 0.20
N THR A 97 -45.11 -6.86 0.48
CA THR A 97 -46.35 -7.30 1.13
C THR A 97 -47.10 -8.21 0.16
N GLU A 98 -47.69 -9.29 0.67
CA GLU A 98 -48.40 -10.32 -0.12
C GLU A 98 -49.60 -9.75 -0.93
N GLU A 99 -49.96 -8.48 -0.75
CA GLU A 99 -51.23 -7.89 -1.23
C GLU A 99 -51.09 -6.86 -2.37
N GLY A 100 -49.95 -6.76 -3.06
CA GLY A 100 -49.85 -5.91 -4.27
C GLY A 100 -50.04 -4.40 -4.05
N THR A 101 -50.08 -3.95 -2.79
CA THR A 101 -49.99 -2.53 -2.42
C THR A 101 -48.55 -2.07 -2.59
N ARG A 102 -48.37 -0.88 -3.18
CA ARG A 102 -47.04 -0.27 -3.37
C ARG A 102 -46.31 -0.30 -2.02
N PRO A 103 -45.11 -0.90 -1.93
CA PRO A 103 -44.41 -0.99 -0.64
C PRO A 103 -44.29 0.41 -0.04
N PRO A 104 -44.48 0.57 1.28
CA PRO A 104 -44.28 1.86 1.93
C PRO A 104 -42.93 2.42 1.53
N ARG A 105 -42.86 3.74 1.29
CA ARG A 105 -41.56 4.39 1.00
C ARG A 105 -40.60 4.00 2.13
N PRO A 106 -39.38 3.53 1.81
CA PRO A 106 -38.47 3.08 2.84
C PRO A 106 -38.27 4.20 3.86
N GLU A 107 -38.52 3.89 5.12
CA GLU A 107 -38.18 4.77 6.23
C GLU A 107 -36.66 4.95 6.21
N VAL A 108 -36.21 6.19 6.06
CA VAL A 108 -34.80 6.55 5.89
C VAL A 108 -34.41 7.52 6.98
N ASP A 109 -33.26 7.27 7.62
CA ASP A 109 -32.73 8.19 8.60
C ASP A 109 -32.14 9.42 7.87
N ARG A 110 -32.64 10.60 8.23
CA ARG A 110 -32.18 11.90 7.73
C ARG A 110 -31.33 12.65 8.76
N THR A 111 -31.12 12.06 9.93
CA THR A 111 -30.32 12.64 11.00
C THR A 111 -28.86 12.66 10.56
N PRO A 112 -28.21 13.83 10.56
CA PRO A 112 -26.78 13.92 10.23
C PRO A 112 -25.95 12.98 11.11
N ILE A 113 -24.94 12.33 10.53
CA ILE A 113 -23.97 11.54 11.32
C ILE A 113 -23.09 12.48 12.14
N PHE A 114 -22.64 13.56 11.50
CA PHE A 114 -21.82 14.59 12.10
C PHE A 114 -22.63 15.88 12.21
N SER A 115 -22.64 16.52 13.38
CA SER A 115 -23.25 17.85 13.56
C SER A 115 -22.53 18.90 12.72
N ASP A 116 -23.20 20.01 12.41
CA ASP A 116 -22.67 21.08 11.56
C ASP A 116 -21.39 21.71 12.11
N ASP A 117 -21.27 21.77 13.43
CA ASP A 117 -20.13 22.31 14.18
C ASP A 117 -19.04 21.28 14.49
N SER A 118 -19.20 20.01 14.09
CA SER A 118 -18.24 18.94 14.42
C SER A 118 -16.87 19.14 13.78
N ASP A 119 -15.83 18.68 14.49
CA ASP A 119 -14.44 18.69 14.00
C ASP A 119 -14.31 17.93 12.69
N HIS A 120 -15.05 16.82 12.53
CA HIS A 120 -15.07 16.04 11.30
C HIS A 120 -15.49 16.87 10.09
N ARG A 121 -16.54 17.68 10.20
CA ARG A 121 -16.98 18.55 9.10
C ARG A 121 -15.94 19.62 8.77
N ARG A 122 -15.35 20.25 9.79
CA ARG A 122 -14.29 21.26 9.60
C ARG A 122 -13.08 20.66 8.90
N GLN A 123 -12.62 19.50 9.38
CA GLN A 123 -11.52 18.73 8.78
C GLN A 123 -11.83 18.33 7.33
N ALA A 124 -13.04 17.81 7.06
CA ALA A 124 -13.45 17.45 5.71
C ALA A 124 -13.47 18.65 4.75
N GLY A 125 -13.79 19.85 5.26
CA GLY A 125 -13.65 21.10 4.51
C GLY A 125 -12.20 21.40 4.14
N VAL A 126 -11.30 21.36 5.12
CA VAL A 126 -9.85 21.65 4.95
C VAL A 126 -9.19 20.63 4.01
N PHE A 127 -9.35 19.34 4.28
CA PHE A 127 -8.79 18.28 3.42
C PHE A 127 -9.41 18.29 2.03
N GLY A 128 -10.72 18.57 1.94
CA GLY A 128 -11.39 18.70 0.65
C GLY A 128 -10.82 19.83 -0.20
N GLU A 129 -10.41 20.94 0.40
CA GLU A 129 -9.76 22.01 -0.36
C GLU A 129 -8.38 21.62 -0.87
N ALA A 130 -7.58 20.92 -0.05
CA ALA A 130 -6.29 20.38 -0.50
C ALA A 130 -6.44 19.43 -1.70
N VAL A 131 -7.41 18.51 -1.66
CA VAL A 131 -7.70 17.60 -2.78
C VAL A 131 -8.14 18.37 -4.03
N ARG A 132 -9.02 19.37 -3.90
CA ARG A 132 -9.44 20.20 -5.04
C ARG A 132 -8.28 20.99 -5.65
N GLN A 133 -7.36 21.51 -4.84
CA GLN A 133 -6.15 22.18 -5.35
C GLN A 133 -5.27 21.25 -6.18
N VAL A 134 -5.09 20.01 -5.74
CA VAL A 134 -4.33 18.99 -6.46
C VAL A 134 -5.02 18.62 -7.78
N ILE A 135 -6.35 18.41 -7.77
CA ILE A 135 -7.11 18.09 -8.98
C ILE A 135 -7.00 19.23 -10.00
N ARG A 136 -7.16 20.49 -9.57
CA ARG A 136 -6.99 21.67 -10.44
C ARG A 136 -5.60 21.70 -11.07
N HIS A 137 -4.54 21.57 -10.27
CA HIS A 137 -3.16 21.57 -10.78
C HIS A 137 -2.90 20.44 -11.77
N ALA A 138 -3.40 19.24 -11.51
CA ALA A 138 -3.26 18.12 -12.44
C ALA A 138 -3.98 18.39 -13.77
N HIS A 139 -5.20 18.95 -13.71
CA HIS A 139 -5.98 19.29 -14.90
C HIS A 139 -5.34 20.42 -15.72
N ASP A 140 -4.74 21.43 -15.08
CA ASP A 140 -3.97 22.48 -15.75
C ASP A 140 -2.78 21.90 -16.55
N LEU A 141 -2.29 20.73 -16.15
CA LEU A 141 -1.24 19.96 -16.84
C LEU A 141 -1.78 18.90 -17.80
N GLY A 142 -3.10 18.78 -17.97
CA GLY A 142 -3.74 17.75 -18.81
C GLY A 142 -3.69 16.34 -18.22
N ILE A 143 -3.47 16.19 -16.91
CA ILE A 143 -3.34 14.91 -16.21
C ILE A 143 -4.65 14.57 -15.49
N ARG A 144 -5.20 13.39 -15.78
CA ARG A 144 -6.41 12.89 -15.10
C ARG A 144 -6.09 12.43 -13.67
N VAL A 145 -6.99 12.69 -12.72
CA VAL A 145 -6.84 12.29 -11.32
C VAL A 145 -7.83 11.19 -10.96
N VAL A 146 -7.29 10.04 -10.58
CA VAL A 146 -8.04 8.91 -10.01
C VAL A 146 -7.81 8.90 -8.51
N PHE A 147 -8.89 8.91 -7.72
CA PHE A 147 -8.79 8.84 -6.27
C PHE A 147 -8.88 7.39 -5.80
N HIS A 148 -7.86 6.91 -5.10
CA HIS A 148 -7.90 5.58 -4.51
C HIS A 148 -8.67 5.56 -3.20
N THR A 149 -9.34 4.46 -2.92
CA THR A 149 -10.01 4.24 -1.64
C THR A 149 -10.06 2.77 -1.24
N ASN A 150 -9.81 2.50 0.04
CA ASN A 150 -10.17 1.25 0.69
C ASN A 150 -11.65 1.29 1.03
N GLN A 151 -12.40 0.26 0.63
CA GLN A 151 -13.86 0.24 0.81
C GLN A 151 -14.28 -0.83 1.81
N PHE A 152 -15.41 -0.53 2.48
CA PHE A 152 -15.85 -1.09 3.77
C PHE A 152 -15.14 -0.51 5.01
N ASP A 153 -14.58 0.68 4.86
CA ASP A 153 -14.16 1.52 5.99
C ASP A 153 -15.27 2.53 6.33
N PHE A 154 -15.58 2.68 7.61
CA PHE A 154 -16.57 3.63 8.11
C PHE A 154 -16.08 4.27 9.41
N PRO A 155 -16.48 5.51 9.71
CA PRO A 155 -16.19 6.13 11.00
C PRO A 155 -17.01 5.46 12.11
N GLU A 156 -16.55 5.57 13.37
CA GLU A 156 -17.15 4.85 14.49
C GLU A 156 -18.60 5.27 14.75
N GLU A 157 -18.94 6.52 14.48
CA GLU A 157 -20.28 7.10 14.59
C GLU A 157 -21.30 6.38 13.70
N VAL A 158 -20.88 5.91 12.51
CA VAL A 158 -21.72 5.11 11.63
C VAL A 158 -21.97 3.74 12.23
N TYR A 159 -20.96 3.12 12.83
CA TYR A 159 -21.12 1.81 13.49
C TYR A 159 -21.94 1.91 14.78
N GLN A 160 -21.77 2.97 15.57
CA GLN A 160 -22.55 3.21 16.78
C GLN A 160 -24.04 3.36 16.45
N ARG A 161 -24.38 4.00 15.33
CA ARG A 161 -25.78 4.25 14.95
C ARG A 161 -26.42 3.10 14.18
N TYR A 162 -25.70 2.48 13.24
CA TYR A 162 -26.27 1.50 12.31
C TYR A 162 -25.63 0.12 12.38
N GLY A 163 -24.76 -0.14 13.36
CA GLY A 163 -24.03 -1.40 13.50
C GLY A 163 -24.94 -2.61 13.38
N ASP A 164 -26.05 -2.64 14.12
CA ASP A 164 -26.97 -3.79 14.09
C ASP A 164 -27.67 -3.98 12.73
N THR A 165 -27.95 -2.88 12.01
CA THR A 165 -28.54 -2.90 10.67
C THR A 165 -27.54 -3.35 9.60
N LEU A 166 -26.25 -3.08 9.80
CA LEU A 166 -25.17 -3.36 8.85
C LEU A 166 -24.50 -4.72 9.10
N ALA A 167 -24.51 -5.21 10.34
CA ALA A 167 -23.70 -6.34 10.76
C ALA A 167 -24.31 -7.71 10.43
N GLY A 168 -23.43 -8.71 10.48
CA GLY A 168 -23.75 -10.12 10.53
C GLY A 168 -22.82 -10.76 11.56
N THR A 169 -21.98 -11.71 11.15
CA THR A 169 -20.87 -12.17 12.01
C THR A 169 -19.67 -11.21 11.98
N ALA A 170 -19.63 -10.28 11.02
CA ALA A 170 -18.67 -9.18 10.93
C ALA A 170 -19.41 -7.84 11.06
N ARG A 171 -18.68 -6.74 11.31
CA ARG A 171 -19.27 -5.40 11.47
C ARG A 171 -20.05 -4.93 10.23
N ILE A 172 -19.72 -5.46 9.05
CA ILE A 172 -20.41 -5.19 7.78
C ILE A 172 -20.74 -6.52 7.10
N CYS A 173 -21.98 -6.66 6.67
CA CYS A 173 -22.50 -7.86 6.02
C CYS A 173 -22.94 -7.57 4.57
N PRO A 174 -22.28 -8.13 3.55
CA PRO A 174 -22.63 -7.88 2.13
C PRO A 174 -23.99 -8.46 1.72
N ALA A 175 -24.63 -9.28 2.56
CA ALA A 175 -26.01 -9.74 2.33
C ALA A 175 -27.07 -8.71 2.75
N ARG A 176 -26.71 -7.66 3.51
CA ARG A 176 -27.67 -6.63 3.96
C ARG A 176 -27.86 -5.54 2.89
N GLY A 177 -29.11 -5.21 2.56
CA GLY A 177 -29.43 -4.09 1.66
C GLY A 177 -28.91 -2.75 2.16
N ALA A 178 -28.94 -2.55 3.49
CA ALA A 178 -28.42 -1.36 4.17
C ALA A 178 -26.93 -1.08 3.89
N THR A 179 -26.09 -2.13 3.84
CA THR A 179 -24.66 -2.01 3.51
C THR A 179 -24.46 -1.36 2.15
N TRP A 180 -25.24 -1.76 1.15
CA TRP A 180 -25.11 -1.22 -0.20
C TRP A 180 -25.74 0.17 -0.36
N ARG A 181 -26.79 0.49 0.42
CA ARG A 181 -27.30 1.87 0.51
C ARG A 181 -26.22 2.82 1.04
N LEU A 182 -25.57 2.44 2.15
CA LEU A 182 -24.50 3.21 2.76
C LEU A 182 -23.29 3.36 1.81
N PHE A 183 -22.85 2.25 1.21
CA PHE A 183 -21.73 2.24 0.25
C PHE A 183 -21.99 3.14 -0.96
N ARG A 184 -23.18 3.08 -1.57
CA ARG A 184 -23.53 3.94 -2.69
C ARG A 184 -23.54 5.41 -2.30
N GLY A 185 -24.18 5.74 -1.17
CA GLY A 185 -24.25 7.12 -0.69
C GLY A 185 -22.87 7.74 -0.44
N LYS A 186 -21.91 6.97 0.08
CA LYS A 186 -20.51 7.41 0.24
C LYS A 186 -19.88 7.83 -1.08
N ILE A 187 -20.02 7.02 -2.12
CA ILE A 187 -19.44 7.29 -3.44
C ILE A 187 -20.14 8.48 -4.10
N GLU A 188 -21.47 8.55 -4.00
CA GLU A 188 -22.27 9.66 -4.53
C GLU A 188 -21.91 10.99 -3.86
N GLU A 189 -21.77 11.01 -2.52
CA GLU A 189 -21.33 12.19 -1.81
C GLU A 189 -19.91 12.60 -2.19
N PHE A 190 -18.99 11.64 -2.33
CA PHE A 190 -17.63 11.95 -2.76
C PHE A 190 -17.63 12.68 -4.11
N PHE A 191 -18.31 12.14 -5.13
CA PHE A 191 -18.37 12.81 -6.43
C PHE A 191 -19.16 14.12 -6.40
N ARG A 192 -20.15 14.28 -5.52
CA ARG A 192 -20.80 15.59 -5.30
C ARG A 192 -19.81 16.64 -4.77
N ARG A 193 -18.87 16.24 -3.90
CA ARG A 193 -17.85 17.13 -3.33
C ARG A 193 -16.63 17.35 -4.24
N PHE A 194 -16.33 16.37 -5.08
CA PHE A 194 -15.20 16.36 -6.01
C PHE A 194 -15.66 16.04 -7.44
N PRO A 195 -16.53 16.87 -8.05
CA PRO A 195 -17.10 16.58 -9.37
C PRO A 195 -16.04 16.51 -10.47
N ASN A 196 -14.88 17.15 -10.27
CA ASN A 196 -13.75 17.14 -11.21
C ASN A 196 -12.78 15.98 -10.98
N CYS A 197 -13.00 15.08 -10.00
CA CYS A 197 -12.21 13.85 -9.95
C CYS A 197 -12.62 12.95 -11.13
N ASP A 198 -11.64 12.38 -11.84
CA ASP A 198 -11.87 11.64 -13.09
C ASP A 198 -12.30 10.18 -12.87
N GLY A 199 -12.07 9.64 -11.66
CA GLY A 199 -12.47 8.29 -11.35
C GLY A 199 -12.05 7.81 -9.96
N LEU A 200 -12.42 6.57 -9.65
CA LEU A 200 -12.03 5.89 -8.42
C LEU A 200 -11.17 4.66 -8.71
N GLN A 201 -10.20 4.40 -7.84
CA GLN A 201 -9.54 3.11 -7.71
C GLN A 201 -9.93 2.47 -6.38
N ILE A 202 -10.67 1.36 -6.42
CA ILE A 202 -11.18 0.69 -5.22
C ILE A 202 -10.30 -0.51 -4.88
N THR A 203 -9.92 -0.61 -3.61
CA THR A 203 -9.29 -1.80 -3.03
C THR A 203 -10.17 -2.37 -1.93
N THR A 204 -10.31 -3.70 -1.90
CA THR A 204 -11.08 -4.45 -0.90
C THR A 204 -10.25 -5.14 0.17
N SER A 205 -8.93 -4.97 0.11
CA SER A 205 -7.98 -5.39 1.14
C SER A 205 -7.56 -4.19 1.99
N GLU A 206 -6.86 -4.45 3.10
CA GLU A 206 -6.36 -3.38 3.99
C GLU A 206 -7.47 -2.42 4.49
N THR A 207 -8.68 -2.95 4.59
CA THR A 207 -9.89 -2.29 5.11
C THR A 207 -10.15 -2.78 6.54
N GLN A 208 -10.92 -2.00 7.31
CA GLN A 208 -11.51 -2.37 8.59
C GLN A 208 -12.32 -3.67 8.52
N VAL A 209 -13.05 -3.92 7.41
CA VAL A 209 -13.84 -5.12 7.22
C VAL A 209 -13.70 -5.60 5.78
N ARG A 210 -13.18 -6.80 5.58
CA ARG A 210 -13.10 -7.34 4.21
C ARG A 210 -14.50 -7.70 3.70
N VAL A 211 -14.74 -7.51 2.41
CA VAL A 211 -16.04 -7.87 1.79
C VAL A 211 -16.37 -9.36 1.95
N THR A 212 -15.36 -10.20 2.12
CA THR A 212 -15.43 -11.65 2.33
C THR A 212 -15.50 -12.07 3.80
N GLU A 213 -15.42 -11.14 4.75
CA GLU A 213 -15.25 -11.46 6.18
C GLU A 213 -16.50 -12.01 6.87
N CYS A 214 -17.69 -11.53 6.47
CA CYS A 214 -18.94 -11.98 7.08
C CYS A 214 -19.32 -13.40 6.62
N ALA A 215 -19.62 -14.25 7.59
CA ALA A 215 -19.95 -15.67 7.48
C ALA A 215 -21.30 -16.01 8.13
N CYS A 216 -22.24 -15.06 8.21
CA CYS A 216 -23.60 -15.33 8.68
C CYS A 216 -24.38 -16.18 7.66
N ASP A 217 -25.55 -16.71 8.07
CA ASP A 217 -26.37 -17.56 7.21
C ASP A 217 -26.80 -16.87 5.91
N ALA A 218 -27.15 -15.58 5.96
CA ALA A 218 -27.50 -14.80 4.75
C ALA A 218 -26.34 -14.63 3.76
N CYS A 219 -25.11 -14.87 4.23
CA CYS A 219 -23.87 -14.77 3.48
C CYS A 219 -23.37 -16.14 2.97
N ARG A 220 -24.00 -17.24 3.40
CA ARG A 220 -23.57 -18.62 3.11
C ARG A 220 -23.46 -18.90 1.62
N ASP A 221 -24.41 -18.37 0.84
CA ASP A 221 -24.51 -18.62 -0.60
C ASP A 221 -23.80 -17.55 -1.45
N LEU A 222 -23.10 -16.60 -0.82
CA LEU A 222 -22.31 -15.58 -1.53
C LEU A 222 -20.85 -15.99 -1.58
N SER A 223 -20.40 -16.43 -2.76
CA SER A 223 -18.99 -16.71 -3.03
C SER A 223 -18.12 -15.45 -2.92
N PRO A 224 -16.80 -15.58 -2.72
CA PRO A 224 -15.88 -14.45 -2.78
C PRO A 224 -16.01 -13.64 -4.08
N ALA A 225 -16.07 -14.33 -5.22
CA ALA A 225 -16.22 -13.73 -6.54
C ALA A 225 -17.49 -12.86 -6.64
N GLU A 226 -18.64 -13.37 -6.18
CA GLU A 226 -19.90 -12.62 -6.18
C GLU A 226 -19.85 -11.39 -5.27
N ARG A 227 -19.17 -11.49 -4.12
CA ARG A 227 -19.03 -10.36 -3.18
C ARG A 227 -18.19 -9.24 -3.78
N PHE A 228 -17.06 -9.56 -4.40
CA PHE A 228 -16.24 -8.58 -5.11
C PHE A 228 -17.01 -7.98 -6.29
N ALA A 229 -17.66 -8.82 -7.11
CA ALA A 229 -18.46 -8.38 -8.23
C ALA A 229 -19.63 -7.48 -7.81
N LYS A 230 -20.28 -7.77 -6.68
CA LYS A 230 -21.35 -6.95 -6.12
C LYS A 230 -20.83 -5.56 -5.76
N MET A 231 -19.70 -5.45 -5.05
CA MET A 231 -19.12 -4.14 -4.74
C MET A 231 -18.77 -3.33 -5.99
N ALA A 232 -18.06 -3.96 -6.93
CA ALA A 232 -17.67 -3.31 -8.16
C ALA A 232 -18.88 -2.87 -9.00
N LYS A 233 -19.96 -3.68 -9.09
CA LYS A 233 -21.22 -3.29 -9.76
C LYS A 233 -21.89 -2.08 -9.10
N GLN A 234 -21.88 -2.01 -7.77
CA GLN A 234 -22.48 -0.86 -7.05
C GLN A 234 -21.70 0.43 -7.32
N ALA A 235 -20.36 0.37 -7.31
CA ALA A 235 -19.52 1.51 -7.66
C ALA A 235 -19.66 1.89 -9.13
N HIS A 236 -19.67 0.89 -10.03
CA HIS A 236 -19.81 1.06 -11.47
C HIS A 236 -21.09 1.79 -11.84
N ALA A 237 -22.24 1.40 -11.28
CA ALA A 237 -23.51 2.05 -11.56
C ALA A 237 -23.48 3.58 -11.28
N ILE A 238 -22.72 4.00 -10.27
CA ILE A 238 -22.55 5.42 -9.95
C ILE A 238 -21.53 6.06 -10.89
N CYS A 239 -20.35 5.46 -11.02
CA CYS A 239 -19.27 5.99 -11.86
C CYS A 239 -19.72 6.13 -13.32
N HIS A 240 -20.34 5.10 -13.90
CA HIS A 240 -20.86 5.10 -15.27
C HIS A 240 -21.90 6.21 -15.47
N ARG A 241 -22.86 6.36 -14.54
CA ARG A 241 -23.88 7.43 -14.60
C ARG A 241 -23.27 8.84 -14.51
N LEU A 242 -22.13 8.99 -13.86
CA LEU A 242 -21.42 10.26 -13.69
C LEU A 242 -20.25 10.43 -14.67
N GLU A 243 -20.12 9.53 -15.65
CA GLU A 243 -19.03 9.51 -16.64
C GLU A 243 -17.63 9.49 -16.00
N LYS A 244 -17.49 8.73 -14.91
CA LYS A 244 -16.25 8.55 -14.15
C LYS A 244 -15.62 7.19 -14.42
N GLY A 245 -14.29 7.16 -14.46
CA GLY A 245 -13.54 5.91 -14.54
C GLY A 245 -13.65 5.10 -13.24
N LEU A 246 -13.66 3.78 -13.36
CA LEU A 246 -13.58 2.88 -12.23
C LEU A 246 -12.48 1.84 -12.44
N GLN A 247 -11.54 1.81 -11.50
CA GLN A 247 -10.51 0.79 -11.38
C GLN A 247 -10.77 -0.06 -10.14
N PHE A 248 -10.67 -1.37 -10.26
CA PHE A 248 -10.77 -2.30 -9.13
C PHE A 248 -9.47 -3.05 -8.95
N ARG A 249 -8.85 -2.92 -7.78
CA ARG A 249 -7.50 -3.40 -7.51
C ARG A 249 -7.54 -4.82 -6.99
N THR A 250 -6.71 -5.70 -7.54
CA THR A 250 -6.68 -7.14 -7.19
C THR A 250 -5.91 -7.45 -5.92
N TRP A 251 -5.14 -6.49 -5.39
CA TRP A 251 -4.30 -6.70 -4.21
C TRP A 251 -5.08 -7.29 -3.02
N GLY A 252 -4.46 -8.26 -2.35
CA GLY A 252 -5.03 -8.97 -1.20
C GLY A 252 -5.59 -10.34 -1.55
N ASP A 253 -6.88 -10.55 -1.32
CA ASP A 253 -7.46 -11.90 -1.33
C ASP A 253 -7.68 -12.47 -2.74
N ILE A 254 -7.81 -11.64 -3.78
CA ILE A 254 -8.13 -12.11 -5.15
C ILE A 254 -6.92 -12.23 -6.07
N ALA A 255 -5.79 -11.58 -5.76
CA ALA A 255 -4.57 -11.65 -6.58
C ALA A 255 -3.72 -12.93 -6.38
N ARG A 256 -4.15 -13.86 -5.53
CA ARG A 256 -3.34 -15.03 -5.20
C ARG A 256 -3.48 -16.12 -6.27
N PRO A 257 -2.40 -16.88 -6.57
CA PRO A 257 -2.48 -17.97 -7.55
C PRO A 257 -3.56 -19.02 -7.24
N ASP A 258 -3.75 -19.37 -5.97
CA ASP A 258 -4.81 -20.31 -5.52
C ASP A 258 -6.24 -19.74 -5.67
N ARG A 259 -6.35 -18.45 -5.98
CA ARG A 259 -7.60 -17.68 -6.14
C ARG A 259 -7.84 -17.26 -7.58
N GLU A 260 -7.05 -17.73 -8.53
CA GLU A 260 -7.26 -17.45 -9.95
C GLU A 260 -8.67 -17.86 -10.45
N PRO A 261 -9.26 -19.00 -10.06
CA PRO A 261 -10.65 -19.30 -10.43
C PRO A 261 -11.66 -18.28 -9.90
N ASP A 262 -11.49 -17.83 -8.65
CA ASP A 262 -12.33 -16.77 -8.05
C ASP A 262 -12.15 -15.43 -8.80
N TYR A 263 -10.92 -15.12 -9.23
CA TYR A 263 -10.62 -13.96 -10.06
C TYR A 263 -11.35 -14.02 -11.40
N LEU A 264 -11.22 -15.12 -12.17
CA LEU A 264 -11.87 -15.27 -13.47
C LEU A 264 -13.40 -15.25 -13.34
N ALA A 265 -13.96 -15.89 -12.30
CA ALA A 265 -15.39 -15.84 -12.01
C ALA A 265 -15.86 -14.42 -11.67
N MET A 266 -15.08 -13.67 -10.88
CA MET A 266 -15.36 -12.25 -10.63
C MET A 266 -15.37 -11.48 -11.96
N LEU A 267 -14.34 -11.64 -12.80
CA LEU A 267 -14.25 -10.93 -14.07
C LEU A 267 -15.44 -11.23 -14.99
N ALA A 268 -15.86 -12.49 -15.10
CA ALA A 268 -17.03 -12.85 -15.90
C ALA A 268 -18.32 -12.16 -15.42
N ALA A 269 -18.40 -11.84 -14.13
CA ALA A 269 -19.55 -11.16 -13.54
C ALA A 269 -19.48 -9.62 -13.63
N LEU A 270 -18.33 -9.02 -13.90
CA LEU A 270 -18.14 -7.57 -13.90
C LEU A 270 -18.55 -6.91 -15.23
N PRO A 271 -19.06 -5.67 -15.21
CA PRO A 271 -19.16 -4.85 -16.42
C PRO A 271 -17.80 -4.75 -17.14
N THR A 272 -17.84 -4.67 -18.47
CA THR A 272 -16.66 -4.76 -19.34
C THR A 272 -15.77 -3.51 -19.28
N ASP A 273 -16.34 -2.37 -18.93
CA ASP A 273 -15.68 -1.07 -18.78
C ASP A 273 -15.05 -0.86 -17.37
N VAL A 274 -15.19 -1.83 -16.45
CA VAL A 274 -14.44 -1.82 -15.19
C VAL A 274 -13.00 -2.27 -15.44
N ILE A 275 -12.06 -1.35 -15.19
CA ILE A 275 -10.62 -1.58 -15.35
C ILE A 275 -10.09 -2.36 -14.14
N ILE A 276 -9.27 -3.37 -14.37
CA ILE A 276 -8.63 -4.11 -13.29
C ILE A 276 -7.22 -3.59 -13.05
N SER A 277 -6.94 -3.16 -11.82
CA SER A 277 -5.58 -2.76 -11.42
C SER A 277 -4.85 -3.92 -10.75
N THR A 278 -3.65 -4.24 -11.23
CA THR A 278 -2.85 -5.39 -10.73
C THR A 278 -1.37 -5.04 -10.70
N LYS A 279 -0.64 -5.52 -9.70
CA LYS A 279 0.82 -5.34 -9.63
C LYS A 279 1.51 -6.12 -10.76
N HIS A 280 2.65 -5.63 -11.25
CA HIS A 280 3.46 -6.34 -12.23
C HIS A 280 4.12 -7.63 -11.69
N THR A 281 4.05 -7.87 -10.37
CA THR A 281 4.63 -9.04 -9.67
C THR A 281 3.56 -9.99 -9.14
N SER A 282 3.86 -11.30 -9.03
CA SER A 282 2.91 -12.32 -8.52
C SER A 282 2.67 -12.30 -7.00
N GLY A 283 2.88 -11.14 -6.38
CA GLY A 283 2.85 -10.92 -4.94
C GLY A 283 2.97 -9.42 -4.68
N ASP A 284 3.77 -9.04 -3.69
CA ASP A 284 4.14 -7.64 -3.49
C ASP A 284 5.30 -7.22 -4.42
N PHE A 285 5.78 -5.98 -4.31
CA PHE A 285 6.86 -5.46 -5.15
C PHE A 285 8.26 -5.89 -4.71
N HIS A 286 8.40 -7.09 -4.14
CA HIS A 286 9.70 -7.61 -3.72
C HIS A 286 10.65 -7.78 -4.92
N LEU A 287 11.96 -7.75 -4.64
CA LEU A 287 12.99 -7.70 -5.67
C LEU A 287 13.02 -8.95 -6.56
N LEU A 288 12.76 -10.12 -5.99
CA LEU A 288 12.87 -11.42 -6.67
C LEU A 288 11.52 -11.99 -7.12
N GLU A 289 10.45 -11.19 -7.06
CA GLU A 289 9.13 -11.68 -7.42
C GLU A 289 9.01 -11.91 -8.93
N PRO A 290 8.42 -13.05 -9.35
CA PRO A 290 8.13 -13.30 -10.75
C PRO A 290 7.04 -12.33 -11.26
N PRO A 291 6.87 -12.22 -12.59
CA PRO A 291 5.77 -11.45 -13.16
C PRO A 291 4.43 -11.95 -12.61
N SER A 292 3.47 -11.04 -12.45
CA SER A 292 2.12 -11.44 -12.08
C SER A 292 1.52 -12.39 -13.11
N HIS A 293 1.00 -13.53 -12.62
CA HIS A 293 0.29 -14.50 -13.44
C HIS A 293 -1.03 -13.94 -14.01
N LEU A 294 -1.51 -12.80 -13.51
CA LEU A 294 -2.76 -12.16 -13.94
C LEU A 294 -2.60 -11.17 -15.10
N ILE A 295 -1.37 -10.83 -15.50
CA ILE A 295 -1.13 -9.89 -16.60
C ILE A 295 -1.77 -10.43 -17.89
N GLY A 296 -2.69 -9.65 -18.46
CA GLY A 296 -3.44 -9.96 -19.68
C GLY A 296 -4.57 -10.98 -19.50
N LYS A 297 -4.89 -11.41 -18.27
CA LYS A 297 -5.96 -12.39 -18.03
C LYS A 297 -7.35 -11.75 -18.01
N GLY A 298 -8.32 -12.48 -18.58
CA GLY A 298 -9.75 -12.24 -18.41
C GLY A 298 -10.39 -11.25 -19.39
N ASP A 299 -9.78 -11.05 -20.56
CA ASP A 299 -10.32 -10.29 -21.71
C ASP A 299 -10.99 -8.97 -21.33
N ARG A 300 -10.20 -8.09 -20.70
CA ARG A 300 -10.67 -6.79 -20.23
C ARG A 300 -9.52 -5.80 -20.08
N GLU A 301 -9.89 -4.53 -19.97
CA GLU A 301 -8.93 -3.47 -19.67
C GLU A 301 -8.26 -3.69 -18.31
N GLN A 302 -6.93 -3.67 -18.33
CA GLN A 302 -6.09 -3.75 -17.13
C GLN A 302 -5.17 -2.52 -17.04
N VAL A 303 -4.88 -2.09 -15.82
CA VAL A 303 -3.74 -1.23 -15.51
C VAL A 303 -2.73 -2.01 -14.68
N ILE A 304 -1.50 -2.12 -15.19
CA ILE A 304 -0.43 -2.83 -14.48
C ILE A 304 0.44 -1.86 -13.70
N GLU A 305 0.55 -2.11 -12.40
CA GLU A 305 1.24 -1.26 -11.44
C GLU A 305 2.70 -1.68 -11.21
N PHE A 306 3.59 -0.71 -11.32
CA PHE A 306 5.03 -0.81 -11.08
C PHE A 306 5.40 -0.01 -9.83
N ASP A 307 6.59 -0.27 -9.28
CA ASP A 307 7.13 0.49 -8.15
C ASP A 307 8.47 1.14 -8.49
N CYS A 308 8.45 2.44 -8.76
CA CYS A 308 9.67 3.19 -9.04
C CYS A 308 10.39 3.60 -7.76
N TRP A 309 9.68 3.77 -6.64
CA TRP A 309 10.27 4.27 -5.39
C TRP A 309 11.14 3.25 -4.67
N GLY A 310 10.75 1.97 -4.70
CA GLY A 310 11.51 0.88 -4.09
C GLY A 310 11.10 0.59 -2.65
N GLU A 311 9.82 0.23 -2.43
CA GLU A 311 9.27 -0.15 -1.11
C GLU A 311 10.04 -1.27 -0.43
N TYR A 312 10.50 -2.24 -1.21
CA TYR A 312 11.29 -3.39 -0.76
C TYR A 312 12.75 -3.32 -1.24
N GLN A 313 13.19 -2.16 -1.73
CA GLN A 313 14.50 -1.92 -2.34
C GLN A 313 15.23 -0.71 -1.74
N GLY A 314 15.05 -0.45 -0.45
CA GLY A 314 15.82 0.54 0.29
C GLY A 314 15.24 1.96 0.30
N TYR A 315 13.93 2.13 0.08
CA TYR A 315 13.20 3.39 0.29
C TYR A 315 13.79 4.62 -0.43
N ASN A 316 14.27 4.47 -1.67
CA ASN A 316 14.93 5.56 -2.40
C ASN A 316 16.20 6.13 -1.71
N GLN A 317 16.63 5.56 -0.58
CA GLN A 317 17.84 5.98 0.15
C GLN A 317 19.09 5.41 -0.50
N PHE A 318 18.98 4.20 -1.04
CA PHE A 318 19.99 3.57 -1.87
C PHE A 318 19.38 3.31 -3.25
N PRO A 319 20.13 3.56 -4.34
CA PRO A 319 19.63 3.25 -5.67
C PRO A 319 19.32 1.75 -5.78
N CYS A 320 18.30 1.44 -6.57
CA CYS A 320 17.97 0.12 -7.05
C CYS A 320 17.34 0.26 -8.43
N TYR A 321 18.19 0.16 -9.45
CA TYR A 321 17.79 0.27 -10.84
C TYR A 321 16.89 -0.91 -11.26
N ARG A 322 15.69 -0.62 -11.76
CA ARG A 322 14.73 -1.64 -12.20
C ARG A 322 14.49 -1.63 -13.70
N GLY A 323 15.18 -0.77 -14.47
CA GLY A 323 14.91 -0.57 -15.89
C GLY A 323 14.96 -1.84 -16.73
N ASP A 324 15.92 -2.74 -16.48
CA ASP A 324 16.01 -4.03 -17.18
C ASP A 324 14.77 -4.90 -16.96
N VAL A 325 14.31 -5.00 -15.70
CA VAL A 325 13.08 -5.72 -15.34
C VAL A 325 11.85 -5.02 -15.90
N PHE A 326 11.81 -3.69 -15.88
CA PHE A 326 10.68 -2.93 -16.41
C PHE A 326 10.56 -3.11 -17.93
N ALA A 327 11.66 -3.14 -18.67
CA ALA A 327 11.65 -3.39 -20.12
C ALA A 327 11.05 -4.76 -20.44
N GLU A 328 11.51 -5.82 -19.75
CA GLU A 328 10.93 -7.17 -19.88
C GLU A 328 9.42 -7.17 -19.60
N ARG A 329 9.01 -6.57 -18.47
CA ARG A 329 7.63 -6.63 -17.99
C ARG A 329 6.68 -5.77 -18.81
N LEU A 330 7.13 -4.63 -19.32
CA LEU A 330 6.33 -3.76 -20.20
C LEU A 330 6.14 -4.42 -21.57
N ARG A 331 7.12 -5.13 -22.13
CA ARG A 331 6.90 -5.96 -23.34
C ARG A 331 5.85 -7.03 -23.09
N VAL A 332 5.95 -7.77 -21.98
CA VAL A 332 4.93 -8.76 -21.59
C VAL A 332 3.54 -8.13 -21.47
N CYS A 333 3.43 -6.92 -20.91
CA CYS A 333 2.16 -6.21 -20.84
C CYS A 333 1.61 -5.92 -22.24
N ARG A 334 2.41 -5.28 -23.11
CA ARG A 334 2.02 -4.96 -24.50
C ARG A 334 1.63 -6.21 -25.28
N ASP A 335 2.45 -7.24 -25.25
CA ASP A 335 2.26 -8.47 -26.03
C ASP A 335 1.01 -9.26 -25.57
N ARG A 336 0.56 -9.02 -24.32
CA ARG A 336 -0.70 -9.56 -23.78
C ARG A 336 -1.87 -8.57 -23.85
N GLY A 337 -1.76 -7.53 -24.66
CA GLY A 337 -2.84 -6.58 -24.93
C GLY A 337 -3.16 -5.60 -23.79
N VAL A 338 -2.30 -5.49 -22.77
CA VAL A 338 -2.45 -4.47 -21.73
C VAL A 338 -2.18 -3.09 -22.34
N ARG A 339 -3.12 -2.16 -22.15
CA ARG A 339 -3.05 -0.81 -22.73
C ARG A 339 -2.72 0.28 -21.71
N ARG A 340 -2.68 -0.05 -20.41
CA ARG A 340 -2.50 0.91 -19.33
C ARG A 340 -1.44 0.43 -18.34
N VAL A 341 -0.57 1.33 -17.92
CA VAL A 341 0.47 1.05 -16.92
C VAL A 341 0.58 2.23 -15.97
N ALA A 342 0.91 1.97 -14.71
CA ALA A 342 1.12 3.02 -13.73
C ALA A 342 2.32 2.69 -12.83
N ALA A 343 3.04 3.71 -12.38
CA ALA A 343 4.21 3.54 -11.52
C ALA A 343 4.09 4.32 -10.21
N ARG A 344 4.33 3.63 -9.10
CA ARG A 344 4.34 4.23 -7.77
C ARG A 344 5.59 5.08 -7.54
N LEU A 345 5.35 6.30 -7.07
CA LEU A 345 6.39 7.30 -6.82
C LEU A 345 6.88 7.34 -5.37
N ASN A 346 6.05 7.00 -4.39
CA ASN A 346 6.39 7.09 -2.97
C ASN A 346 5.67 5.98 -2.19
N TRP A 347 6.01 5.78 -0.92
CA TRP A 347 5.25 4.91 -0.01
C TRP A 347 5.16 5.46 1.43
N ASN A 348 4.36 4.81 2.28
CA ASN A 348 3.89 5.26 3.60
C ASN A 348 4.94 5.93 4.52
N PRO A 349 6.19 5.43 4.62
CA PRO A 349 7.19 6.01 5.51
C PRO A 349 7.59 7.43 5.13
N GLY A 350 7.38 7.84 3.87
CA GLY A 350 7.75 9.16 3.39
C GLY A 350 9.26 9.44 3.47
N VAL A 351 10.07 8.39 3.52
CA VAL A 351 11.52 8.48 3.59
C VAL A 351 12.05 8.80 2.21
N ARG A 352 12.75 9.93 2.01
CA ARG A 352 13.37 10.27 0.72
C ARG A 352 12.38 10.18 -0.46
N PRO A 353 11.40 11.09 -0.59
CA PRO A 353 10.56 11.15 -1.79
C PRO A 353 11.36 11.07 -3.10
N ILE A 354 10.78 10.41 -4.11
CA ILE A 354 11.54 9.93 -5.28
C ILE A 354 12.35 11.00 -6.01
N PHE A 355 11.83 12.22 -6.10
CA PHE A 355 12.47 13.35 -6.80
C PHE A 355 13.31 14.25 -5.88
N GLU A 356 13.36 14.01 -4.58
CA GLU A 356 14.23 14.77 -3.64
C GLU A 356 15.68 14.29 -3.69
N VAL A 357 15.90 13.04 -4.12
CA VAL A 357 17.22 12.39 -4.13
C VAL A 357 17.62 12.06 -5.57
N PRO A 358 18.37 12.93 -6.26
CA PRO A 358 18.71 12.73 -7.68
C PRO A 358 19.52 11.46 -7.96
N TYR A 359 20.30 10.98 -6.99
CA TYR A 359 21.06 9.72 -7.09
C TYR A 359 20.28 8.48 -6.62
N GLY A 360 19.02 8.64 -6.22
CA GLY A 360 18.15 7.56 -5.81
C GLY A 360 17.51 6.85 -7.00
N ASN A 361 16.25 6.51 -6.85
CA ASN A 361 15.42 5.76 -7.78
C ASN A 361 14.63 6.64 -8.77
N GLN A 362 14.92 7.95 -8.86
CA GLN A 362 14.36 8.81 -9.92
C GLN A 362 14.58 8.23 -11.32
N VAL A 363 15.71 7.56 -11.54
CA VAL A 363 16.01 6.84 -12.79
C VAL A 363 14.92 5.84 -13.18
N ASN A 364 14.28 5.18 -12.20
CA ASN A 364 13.22 4.21 -12.48
C ASN A 364 11.97 4.90 -13.03
N ALA A 365 11.63 6.10 -12.52
CA ALA A 365 10.51 6.88 -13.04
C ALA A 365 10.78 7.37 -14.47
N TYR A 366 12.02 7.82 -14.75
CA TYR A 366 12.45 8.20 -16.09
C TYR A 366 12.39 7.04 -17.08
N VAL A 367 13.02 5.91 -16.74
CA VAL A 367 13.06 4.72 -17.60
C VAL A 367 11.67 4.11 -17.78
N PHE A 368 10.84 4.06 -16.73
CA PHE A 368 9.44 3.65 -16.85
C PHE A 368 8.69 4.52 -17.87
N ALA A 369 8.80 5.85 -17.78
CA ALA A 369 8.09 6.76 -18.69
C ALA A 369 8.53 6.57 -20.15
N ARG A 370 9.84 6.41 -20.39
CA ARG A 370 10.40 6.11 -21.73
C ARG A 370 9.88 4.78 -22.28
N LEU A 371 9.97 3.71 -21.48
CA LEU A 371 9.51 2.37 -21.88
C LEU A 371 7.98 2.27 -22.01
N ALA A 372 7.23 3.10 -21.28
CA ALA A 372 5.78 3.17 -21.42
C ALA A 372 5.35 3.89 -22.71
N GLN A 373 6.25 4.65 -23.34
CA GLN A 373 6.05 5.13 -24.70
C GLN A 373 6.44 4.07 -25.72
N ASP A 374 7.56 3.38 -25.49
CA ASP A 374 8.08 2.34 -26.39
C ASP A 374 8.88 1.26 -25.60
N PRO A 375 8.29 0.07 -25.39
CA PRO A 375 8.91 -1.03 -24.64
C PRO A 375 10.14 -1.67 -25.33
N ASP A 376 10.41 -1.37 -26.60
CA ASP A 376 11.53 -1.95 -27.34
C ASP A 376 12.81 -1.11 -27.21
N GLN A 377 12.75 0.06 -26.58
CA GLN A 377 13.95 0.84 -26.25
C GLN A 377 14.91 0.05 -25.35
N ASP A 378 16.21 0.23 -25.59
CA ASP A 378 17.25 -0.40 -24.79
C ASP A 378 17.33 0.27 -23.40
N PRO A 379 17.03 -0.45 -22.30
CA PRO A 379 17.10 0.10 -20.95
C PRO A 379 18.49 0.62 -20.58
N GLU A 380 19.57 0.09 -21.16
CA GLU A 380 20.93 0.57 -20.93
C GLU A 380 21.20 1.93 -21.58
N VAL A 381 20.71 2.15 -22.80
CA VAL A 381 20.74 3.46 -23.46
C VAL A 381 19.94 4.46 -22.62
N LEU A 382 18.75 4.08 -22.17
CA LEU A 382 17.92 4.94 -21.31
C LEU A 382 18.58 5.30 -19.98
N LEU A 383 19.28 4.35 -19.38
CA LEU A 383 20.06 4.58 -18.16
C LEU A 383 21.20 5.57 -18.42
N ARG A 384 21.91 5.44 -19.55
CA ARG A 384 22.96 6.37 -19.95
C ARG A 384 22.40 7.77 -20.22
N ASP A 385 21.32 7.88 -20.98
CA ASP A 385 20.62 9.15 -21.26
C ASP A 385 20.29 9.89 -19.95
N TRP A 386 19.72 9.17 -18.98
CA TRP A 386 19.40 9.74 -17.68
C TRP A 386 20.65 10.13 -16.88
N ALA A 387 21.69 9.31 -16.92
CA ALA A 387 22.95 9.57 -16.22
C ALA A 387 23.65 10.83 -16.76
N GLU A 388 23.64 11.05 -18.08
CA GLU A 388 24.19 12.26 -18.72
C GLU A 388 23.46 13.54 -18.31
N GLN A 389 22.18 13.44 -17.95
CA GLN A 389 21.38 14.56 -17.45
C GLN A 389 21.56 14.81 -15.95
N THR A 390 22.01 13.80 -15.20
CA THR A 390 22.02 13.81 -13.73
C THR A 390 23.41 14.01 -13.16
N PHE A 391 24.44 13.50 -13.83
CA PHE A 391 25.82 13.48 -13.37
C PHE A 391 26.74 14.26 -14.32
N PRO A 392 27.86 14.83 -13.81
CA PRO A 392 28.88 15.42 -14.67
C PRO A 392 29.42 14.40 -15.69
N ALA A 393 29.82 14.86 -16.88
CA ALA A 393 30.27 14.02 -17.98
C ALA A 393 31.32 12.96 -17.58
N GLY A 394 32.29 13.33 -16.73
CA GLY A 394 33.34 12.42 -16.25
C GLY A 394 32.86 11.31 -15.28
N ALA A 395 31.63 11.40 -14.76
CA ALA A 395 31.05 10.44 -13.80
C ALA A 395 29.96 9.56 -14.42
N VAL A 396 29.57 9.79 -15.68
CA VAL A 396 28.46 9.07 -16.34
C VAL A 396 28.72 7.56 -16.39
N ALA A 397 29.92 7.14 -16.80
CA ALA A 397 30.27 5.73 -16.88
C ALA A 397 30.19 5.02 -15.51
N ASP A 398 30.72 5.67 -14.46
CA ASP A 398 30.67 5.15 -13.09
C ASP A 398 29.23 5.10 -12.55
N ALA A 399 28.41 6.11 -12.88
CA ALA A 399 26.99 6.12 -12.52
C ALA A 399 26.26 4.94 -13.17
N VAL A 400 26.40 4.74 -14.48
CA VAL A 400 25.80 3.60 -15.20
C VAL A 400 26.21 2.28 -14.56
N ALA A 401 27.51 2.10 -14.26
CA ALA A 401 28.01 0.89 -13.60
C ALA A 401 27.40 0.69 -12.20
N LEU A 402 27.31 1.75 -11.40
CA LEU A 402 26.69 1.71 -10.07
C LEU A 402 25.21 1.28 -10.16
N PHE A 403 24.44 1.88 -11.06
CA PHE A 403 23.03 1.58 -11.21
C PHE A 403 22.80 0.14 -11.70
N LYS A 404 23.55 -0.34 -12.69
CA LYS A 404 23.50 -1.76 -13.13
C LYS A 404 23.89 -2.73 -11.99
N PHE A 405 24.82 -2.37 -11.12
CA PHE A 405 25.19 -3.18 -9.95
C PHE A 405 24.16 -3.14 -8.82
N SER A 406 23.40 -2.05 -8.70
CA SER A 406 22.56 -1.76 -7.53
C SER A 406 21.51 -2.83 -7.16
N PRO A 407 20.85 -3.56 -8.10
CA PRO A 407 19.91 -4.62 -7.72
C PRO A 407 20.61 -5.78 -7.01
N ARG A 408 21.80 -6.17 -7.49
CA ARG A 408 22.61 -7.21 -6.87
C ARG A 408 23.08 -6.79 -5.47
N ALA A 409 23.44 -5.52 -5.29
CA ALA A 409 23.78 -4.98 -3.98
C ALA A 409 22.58 -5.07 -3.00
N GLN A 410 21.40 -4.67 -3.46
CA GLN A 410 20.16 -4.73 -2.68
C GLN A 410 19.77 -6.17 -2.31
N GLN A 411 19.87 -7.09 -3.27
CA GLN A 411 19.64 -8.51 -3.04
C GLN A 411 20.53 -9.06 -1.92
N ALA A 412 21.80 -8.62 -1.87
CA ALA A 412 22.78 -9.07 -0.90
C ALA A 412 22.44 -8.70 0.56
N TRP A 413 21.55 -7.73 0.83
CA TRP A 413 21.10 -7.41 2.20
C TRP A 413 19.59 -7.60 2.42
N MET A 414 18.77 -7.65 1.36
CA MET A 414 17.30 -7.77 1.44
C MET A 414 16.76 -9.20 1.33
N THR A 415 17.57 -10.14 0.85
CA THR A 415 17.16 -11.53 0.56
C THR A 415 18.09 -12.50 1.26
N LEU A 416 17.66 -13.69 1.68
CA LEU A 416 18.49 -14.76 2.25
C LEU A 416 18.29 -16.03 1.41
N ALA A 417 19.40 -16.54 0.84
CA ALA A 417 19.39 -17.72 -0.02
C ALA A 417 18.34 -17.65 -1.15
N GLY A 418 18.16 -16.47 -1.76
CA GLY A 418 17.17 -16.28 -2.82
C GLY A 418 15.73 -16.05 -2.34
N GLY A 419 15.45 -16.17 -1.04
CA GLY A 419 14.15 -15.81 -0.44
C GLY A 419 14.12 -14.36 0.04
N ASN A 420 12.96 -13.69 -0.06
CA ASN A 420 12.77 -12.37 0.53
C ASN A 420 12.82 -12.47 2.06
N CYS A 421 13.59 -11.61 2.74
CA CYS A 421 13.69 -11.64 4.20
C CYS A 421 13.56 -10.25 4.85
N ASN A 422 12.94 -9.31 4.12
CA ASN A 422 12.72 -7.93 4.57
C ASN A 422 11.23 -7.60 4.61
N ASP A 423 10.84 -6.75 5.55
CA ASP A 423 9.47 -6.21 5.65
C ASP A 423 9.52 -4.75 5.28
N HIS A 424 9.20 -4.46 4.01
CA HIS A 424 9.29 -3.13 3.41
C HIS A 424 10.67 -2.52 3.59
N SER A 425 11.73 -3.11 3.01
CA SER A 425 13.13 -2.64 3.16
C SER A 425 13.70 -2.66 4.59
N ARG A 426 12.96 -3.16 5.60
CA ARG A 426 13.47 -3.34 6.96
C ARG A 426 14.03 -4.75 7.08
N VAL A 427 15.35 -4.84 7.25
CA VAL A 427 16.05 -6.11 7.51
C VAL A 427 15.60 -6.70 8.84
N PHE A 428 15.37 -8.01 8.88
CA PHE A 428 14.94 -8.72 10.09
C PHE A 428 15.87 -8.47 11.29
N ARG A 429 15.29 -7.93 12.37
CA ARG A 429 15.96 -7.82 13.68
C ARG A 429 15.37 -8.85 14.66
N ALA A 430 16.16 -9.86 15.02
CA ALA A 430 15.72 -10.95 15.90
C ALA A 430 15.31 -10.47 17.31
N VAL A 431 16.01 -9.46 17.84
CA VAL A 431 15.80 -8.91 19.19
C VAL A 431 14.93 -7.66 19.12
N GLY A 432 13.84 -7.63 19.92
CA GLY A 432 13.00 -6.44 20.11
C GLY A 432 12.00 -6.12 19.00
N SER A 433 11.86 -6.97 17.97
CA SER A 433 10.84 -6.78 16.94
C SER A 433 9.42 -7.10 17.44
N SER A 434 8.43 -6.36 16.94
CA SER A 434 7.01 -6.59 17.29
C SER A 434 6.54 -7.98 16.85
N ARG A 435 5.53 -8.53 17.55
CA ARG A 435 4.93 -9.83 17.21
C ARG A 435 4.46 -9.88 15.75
N THR A 436 3.90 -8.79 15.25
CA THR A 436 3.42 -8.65 13.87
C THR A 436 4.56 -8.66 12.86
N TYR A 437 5.66 -7.93 13.13
CA TYR A 437 6.85 -7.94 12.28
C TYR A 437 7.45 -9.34 12.18
N ARG A 438 7.60 -10.03 13.32
CA ARG A 438 8.07 -11.42 13.37
C ARG A 438 7.16 -12.36 12.58
N SER A 439 5.84 -12.16 12.65
CA SER A 439 4.88 -12.98 11.89
C SER A 439 5.03 -12.78 10.38
N ARG A 440 5.17 -11.53 9.91
CA ARG A 440 5.36 -11.24 8.47
C ARG A 440 6.66 -11.82 7.94
N VAL A 441 7.78 -11.57 8.63
CA VAL A 441 9.07 -12.15 8.22
C VAL A 441 9.04 -13.68 8.33
N ARG A 442 8.38 -14.27 9.34
CA ARG A 442 8.23 -15.73 9.42
C ARG A 442 7.47 -16.31 8.22
N SER A 443 6.48 -15.61 7.68
CA SER A 443 5.78 -16.04 6.47
C SER A 443 6.74 -16.10 5.28
N GLN A 444 7.50 -15.03 5.04
CA GLN A 444 8.48 -14.95 3.96
C GLN A 444 9.62 -15.98 4.14
N VAL A 445 10.05 -16.20 5.39
CA VAL A 445 11.03 -17.23 5.76
C VAL A 445 10.48 -18.64 5.51
N ARG A 446 9.18 -18.87 5.71
CA ARG A 446 8.58 -20.20 5.48
C ARG A 446 8.71 -20.63 4.03
N GLU A 447 8.42 -19.74 3.09
CA GLU A 447 8.59 -20.01 1.65
C GLU A 447 10.02 -20.43 1.34
N ALA A 448 10.99 -19.77 1.99
CA ALA A 448 12.38 -20.14 1.86
C ALA A 448 12.73 -21.48 2.58
N LEU A 449 12.15 -21.78 3.74
CA LEU A 449 12.31 -23.11 4.38
C LEU A 449 11.71 -24.24 3.51
N GLU A 450 10.54 -24.01 2.90
CA GLU A 450 9.86 -24.96 2.01
C GLU A 450 10.66 -25.23 0.74
N ALA A 451 11.43 -24.23 0.27
CA ALA A 451 12.44 -24.39 -0.77
C ALA A 451 13.75 -25.06 -0.29
N GLY A 452 13.81 -25.54 0.96
CA GLY A 452 14.92 -26.33 1.50
C GLY A 452 16.05 -25.52 2.18
N TYR A 453 15.84 -24.24 2.47
CA TYR A 453 16.89 -23.38 3.04
C TYR A 453 17.00 -23.47 4.57
N GLU A 454 18.21 -23.37 5.12
CA GLU A 454 18.44 -23.30 6.57
C GLU A 454 18.28 -21.86 7.08
N ILE A 455 17.19 -21.55 7.78
CA ILE A 455 16.90 -20.21 8.32
C ILE A 455 16.93 -20.24 9.85
N THR A 456 18.06 -20.69 10.38
CA THR A 456 18.37 -20.65 11.82
C THR A 456 19.10 -19.32 12.15
N PRO A 457 19.10 -18.87 13.43
CA PRO A 457 20.02 -17.83 13.88
C PRO A 457 21.47 -18.10 13.48
N SER A 458 21.86 -19.38 13.42
CA SER A 458 23.14 -19.86 12.91
C SER A 458 23.37 -19.50 11.44
N GLY A 459 22.34 -19.64 10.58
CA GLY A 459 22.40 -19.23 9.17
C GLY A 459 22.60 -17.71 8.98
N LEU A 460 21.90 -16.90 9.77
CA LEU A 460 22.10 -15.44 9.77
C LEU A 460 23.50 -15.06 10.27
N GLU A 461 24.00 -15.74 11.29
CA GLU A 461 25.33 -15.53 11.86
C GLU A 461 26.44 -15.98 10.89
N ARG A 462 26.29 -17.11 10.20
CA ARG A 462 27.20 -17.54 9.12
C ARG A 462 27.25 -16.48 8.02
N ARG A 463 26.10 -15.94 7.61
CA ARG A 463 26.06 -14.86 6.61
C ARG A 463 26.77 -13.59 7.08
N ARG A 464 26.58 -13.18 8.34
CA ARG A 464 27.33 -12.04 8.90
C ARG A 464 28.83 -12.26 8.76
N ARG A 465 29.32 -13.45 9.14
CA ARG A 465 30.75 -13.82 9.02
C ARG A 465 31.24 -13.83 7.57
N ASP A 466 30.44 -14.31 6.63
CA ASP A 466 30.75 -14.27 5.19
C ASP A 466 30.90 -12.83 4.68
N ILE A 467 29.96 -11.95 5.03
CA ILE A 467 30.01 -10.52 4.65
C ILE A 467 31.28 -9.88 5.23
N GLU A 468 31.57 -10.13 6.51
CA GLU A 468 32.79 -9.63 7.16
C GLU A 468 34.07 -10.21 6.54
N GLY A 469 34.05 -11.48 6.13
CA GLY A 469 35.14 -12.12 5.41
C GLY A 469 35.42 -11.46 4.07
N ARG A 470 34.37 -11.17 3.30
CA ARG A 470 34.49 -10.44 2.02
C ARG A 470 35.00 -9.01 2.21
N GLN A 471 34.58 -8.31 3.26
CA GLN A 471 35.09 -6.98 3.59
C GLN A 471 36.58 -7.00 3.91
N ARG A 472 37.03 -7.97 4.72
CA ARG A 472 38.45 -8.19 5.02
C ARG A 472 39.26 -8.51 3.77
N ALA A 473 38.76 -9.40 2.91
CA ALA A 473 39.42 -9.77 1.65
C ALA A 473 39.53 -8.59 0.67
N ALA A 474 38.59 -7.65 0.70
CA ALA A 474 38.61 -6.43 -0.10
C ALA A 474 39.50 -5.31 0.49
N GLY A 475 40.29 -5.59 1.53
CA GLY A 475 41.16 -4.59 2.17
C GLY A 475 40.41 -3.47 2.89
N ARG A 476 39.11 -3.63 3.14
CA ARG A 476 38.30 -2.62 3.83
C ARG A 476 38.29 -2.92 5.33
N PRO A 477 38.66 -1.96 6.21
CA PRO A 477 38.61 -2.18 7.65
C PRO A 477 37.16 -2.44 8.08
N VAL A 478 36.94 -3.52 8.82
CA VAL A 478 35.66 -3.83 9.46
C VAL A 478 35.43 -2.80 10.56
N GLN A 479 34.70 -1.72 10.27
CA GLN A 479 34.36 -0.72 11.27
C GLN A 479 33.21 -1.22 12.13
N HIS A 480 33.51 -1.68 13.35
CA HIS A 480 32.51 -1.97 14.38
C HIS A 480 31.90 -0.72 15.05
N ARG A 481 32.01 0.47 14.45
CA ARG A 481 31.43 1.70 15.02
C ARG A 481 30.25 2.15 14.21
N CYS A 482 29.08 2.14 14.85
CA CYS A 482 27.92 2.93 14.43
C CYS A 482 28.38 4.40 14.29
N PRO A 483 28.23 5.04 13.14
CA PRO A 483 28.60 6.45 12.96
C PRO A 483 27.49 7.32 13.57
N GLY A 484 27.39 7.33 14.90
CA GLY A 484 26.45 8.17 15.66
C GLY A 484 27.14 9.16 16.60
N ASP A 485 28.35 8.85 17.08
CA ASP A 485 28.90 9.56 18.24
C ASP A 485 30.03 10.56 17.90
N ALA A 486 30.44 10.69 16.64
CA ALA A 486 31.61 11.51 16.28
C ALA A 486 31.29 12.85 15.59
N LEU A 487 30.03 13.14 15.24
CA LEU A 487 29.66 14.34 14.47
C LEU A 487 28.91 15.42 15.28
N LEU A 488 28.74 15.26 16.59
CA LEU A 488 28.03 16.25 17.44
C LEU A 488 28.91 16.98 18.48
N CYS A 489 30.22 16.74 18.53
CA CYS A 489 31.10 17.37 19.53
C CYS A 489 32.18 18.26 18.93
N ARG A 490 31.82 19.22 18.07
CA ARG A 490 32.64 20.43 17.84
C ARG A 490 31.77 21.63 17.48
N HIS A 491 31.10 22.21 18.48
CA HIS A 491 30.96 23.66 18.66
C HIS A 491 30.49 23.92 20.09
N GLY A 492 31.40 24.43 20.92
CA GLY A 492 31.09 24.80 22.29
C GLY A 492 30.26 26.08 22.35
N ARG A 493 29.32 26.11 23.30
CA ARG A 493 28.97 27.29 24.11
C ARG A 493 28.23 26.83 25.37
N SER A 494 28.94 26.96 26.49
CA SER A 494 28.52 27.18 27.87
C SER A 494 27.01 27.25 28.19
N ARG A 495 26.54 26.42 29.15
CA ARG A 495 25.61 26.79 30.24
C ARG A 495 25.44 25.67 31.30
N PRO A 496 25.02 26.00 32.53
CA PRO A 496 25.39 25.27 33.77
C PRO A 496 24.44 24.11 34.14
N ALA A 497 24.92 23.28 35.06
CA ALA A 497 24.29 22.04 35.54
C ALA A 497 22.88 22.23 36.14
N PRO A 498 21.94 21.27 35.93
CA PRO A 498 20.66 21.29 36.63
C PRO A 498 20.75 20.62 38.01
N ALA A 499 20.15 21.30 38.99
CA ALA A 499 19.92 20.83 40.35
C ALA A 499 18.91 19.66 40.40
N ARG A 500 19.09 18.79 41.39
CA ARG A 500 18.20 17.65 41.71
C ARG A 500 16.79 18.14 42.08
N PRO A 501 15.71 17.45 41.67
CA PRO A 501 14.37 17.80 42.13
C PRO A 501 14.05 17.16 43.48
N HIS A 502 13.58 18.01 44.39
CA HIS A 502 12.96 17.68 45.66
C HIS A 502 11.64 16.92 45.46
N ARG A 503 11.39 15.97 46.37
CA ARG A 503 10.08 15.37 46.61
C ARG A 503 9.10 16.42 47.15
N LEU A 504 7.91 16.49 46.59
CA LEU A 504 6.72 17.03 47.26
C LEU A 504 5.56 16.03 47.13
N ARG A 505 5.05 15.64 48.30
CA ARG A 505 3.81 14.88 48.53
C ARG A 505 2.63 15.85 48.54
N THR A 506 1.51 15.44 47.95
CA THR A 506 0.10 15.53 48.44
C THR A 506 -0.81 15.06 47.28
N ALA A 507 -2.04 14.61 47.44
CA ALA A 507 -2.75 13.78 48.40
C ALA A 507 -4.05 13.38 47.67
N ASN A 508 -4.57 12.15 47.84
CA ASN A 508 -6.01 11.90 47.67
C ASN A 508 -6.44 10.71 48.56
N PRO A 509 -7.57 10.79 49.30
CA PRO A 509 -7.97 9.82 50.33
C PRO A 509 -9.12 8.88 49.91
N ARG A 510 -9.45 7.95 50.83
CA ARG A 510 -10.51 6.90 50.88
C ARG A 510 -9.98 5.50 50.45
N ALA A 511 -9.58 4.58 51.33
CA ALA A 511 -10.27 3.89 52.46
C ALA A 511 -11.54 3.15 51.98
N ALA A 512 -11.83 1.87 52.24
CA ALA A 512 -11.21 0.80 53.04
C ALA A 512 -11.86 -0.55 52.61
N GLY A 513 -11.29 -1.71 53.00
CA GLY A 513 -12.05 -2.99 53.05
C GLY A 513 -11.30 -4.31 52.78
N ASP A 514 -10.53 -4.78 53.76
CA ASP A 514 -10.33 -6.16 54.27
C ASP A 514 -10.17 -7.42 53.39
N LEU A 515 -8.93 -7.94 53.42
CA LEU A 515 -8.42 -9.27 53.83
C LEU A 515 -9.34 -10.50 54.05
N ALA A 516 -8.98 -11.63 53.43
CA ALA A 516 -8.86 -13.03 53.94
C ALA A 516 -8.84 -14.01 52.74
N ARG A 517 -8.12 -15.14 52.60
CA ARG A 517 -7.41 -16.08 53.50
C ARG A 517 -6.60 -17.11 52.65
N ALA A 518 -5.48 -17.59 53.22
CA ALA A 518 -4.94 -18.97 53.23
C ALA A 518 -4.42 -19.70 51.94
N GLY A 519 -3.08 -19.88 51.88
CA GLY A 519 -2.42 -21.18 52.12
C GLY A 519 -2.18 -22.19 50.95
N PRO A 520 -1.11 -23.04 51.00
CA PRO A 520 -0.41 -23.58 49.82
C PRO A 520 -0.45 -25.12 49.65
N ARG A 521 -0.10 -25.68 48.47
CA ARG A 521 0.62 -26.99 48.32
C ARG A 521 0.97 -27.45 46.88
N ARG A 522 2.27 -27.76 46.71
CA ARG A 522 2.97 -28.93 46.09
C ARG A 522 2.65 -29.47 44.66
N LEU A 523 3.70 -29.42 43.84
CA LEU A 523 4.33 -30.44 42.95
C LEU A 523 3.62 -31.78 42.66
N ARG A 524 3.60 -32.16 41.37
CA ARG A 524 3.82 -33.53 40.83
C ARG A 524 4.19 -33.52 39.33
N THR A 525 5.32 -34.15 38.98
CA THR A 525 5.63 -34.84 37.69
C THR A 525 5.06 -36.28 37.75
N PRO A 526 5.01 -37.14 36.68
CA PRO A 526 6.03 -37.35 35.62
C PRO A 526 5.52 -37.85 34.23
N GLY A 527 6.45 -38.11 33.28
CA GLY A 527 6.24 -39.04 32.16
C GLY A 527 7.21 -38.96 30.98
N ARG A 528 8.25 -39.82 30.94
CA ARG A 528 9.11 -40.13 29.77
C ARG A 528 8.47 -41.23 28.91
N ARG A 529 8.63 -41.18 27.58
CA ARG A 529 8.79 -42.36 26.71
C ARG A 529 9.79 -42.08 25.59
N SER A 530 10.63 -43.07 25.37
CA SER A 530 11.71 -43.22 24.39
C SER A 530 11.21 -43.93 23.12
N TYR A 531 11.81 -43.64 21.97
CA TYR A 531 12.06 -44.61 20.89
C TYR A 531 13.35 -44.25 20.15
N ALA A 532 14.20 -45.25 19.96
CA ALA A 532 15.41 -45.23 19.15
C ALA A 532 15.12 -45.88 17.78
N GLY A 533 15.88 -45.49 16.76
CA GLY A 533 15.89 -46.10 15.43
C GLY A 533 16.98 -45.48 14.57
N ASP A 534 18.06 -46.24 14.37
CA ASP A 534 19.21 -45.93 13.51
C ASP A 534 18.85 -45.98 12.01
N ALA A 535 19.51 -45.15 11.20
CA ALA A 535 19.99 -45.51 9.86
C ALA A 535 20.92 -44.39 9.34
N GLU A 536 22.20 -44.72 9.22
CA GLU A 536 23.19 -43.99 8.45
C GLU A 536 22.83 -44.04 6.95
N GLY A 537 22.99 -42.90 6.26
CA GLY A 537 22.81 -42.79 4.82
C GLY A 537 23.42 -41.47 4.34
N THR A 538 24.61 -41.56 3.78
CA THR A 538 25.34 -40.47 3.15
C THR A 538 24.57 -39.93 1.95
N ASN A 539 24.10 -38.68 2.00
CA ASN A 539 23.63 -37.95 0.83
C ASN A 539 24.63 -36.82 0.53
N GLU A 540 25.50 -37.06 -0.45
CA GLU A 540 26.22 -36.00 -1.16
C GLU A 540 25.20 -35.14 -1.94
N PRO A 541 25.29 -33.80 -1.90
CA PRO A 541 24.48 -32.96 -2.77
C PRO A 541 25.01 -33.00 -4.21
N VAL A 542 24.17 -33.49 -5.12
CA VAL A 542 24.33 -33.42 -6.57
C VAL A 542 24.32 -31.94 -7.00
N ILE A 543 25.41 -31.50 -7.61
CA ILE A 543 25.54 -30.21 -8.27
C ILE A 543 24.81 -30.30 -9.61
N LEU A 544 23.65 -29.68 -9.74
CA LEU A 544 23.02 -29.41 -11.04
C LEU A 544 23.56 -28.10 -11.60
N ASN A 545 24.47 -28.23 -12.57
CA ASN A 545 24.83 -27.16 -13.50
C ASN A 545 23.60 -26.82 -14.35
N VAL A 546 23.22 -25.54 -14.38
CA VAL A 546 22.30 -25.02 -15.38
C VAL A 546 23.06 -23.93 -16.13
N ALA A 547 23.36 -24.26 -17.39
CA ALA A 547 23.81 -23.35 -18.44
C ALA A 547 22.64 -22.49 -18.94
#